data_AF-S9R7W6-F1
#
_entry.id   AF-S9R7W6-F1
#
_cell.length_a   1.000
_cell.length_b   1.000
_cell.length_c   1.000
_cell.angle_alpha   90.00
_cell.angle_beta   90.00
_cell.angle_gamma   90.00
#
_symmetry.space_group_name_H-M   'P 1'
#
loop_
_entity.id
_entity.type
_entity.pdbx_description
1 polymer ?
#
loop_
_entity_poly.entity_id
_entity_poly.type
_entity_poly.pdbx_seq_one_letter_code
_entity_poly.pdbx_strand_id
1 'polypeptide(L)'
;MLREMSEQGPGYALLFEGLWSPGIGLVADLLAIARQRRPGREEERAGAVMLITSLSAFTATEPVSLAFLGWERLDGTRRDTVMVLARRLLDGLVGR
;
A
#
# COMPACT_ATOMS: atom_id res chain seq x y z
N MET A 1 -7.87 -14.63 -1.43
CA MET A 1 -6.66 -13.78 -1.51
C MET A 1 -5.67 -14.09 -0.40
N LEU A 2 -6.02 -13.98 0.89
CA LEU A 2 -5.06 -14.24 1.99
C LEU A 2 -4.38 -15.62 1.90
N ARG A 3 -5.12 -16.68 1.53
CA ARG A 3 -4.58 -18.04 1.31
C ARG A 3 -3.54 -18.11 0.18
N GLU A 4 -3.79 -17.47 -0.95
CA GLU A 4 -2.83 -17.49 -2.08
C GLU A 4 -1.61 -16.60 -1.83
N MET A 5 -1.70 -15.63 -0.92
CA MET A 5 -0.53 -14.90 -0.45
C MET A 5 0.33 -15.73 0.52
N SER A 6 -0.27 -16.70 1.21
CA SER A 6 0.43 -17.61 2.14
C SER A 6 0.93 -18.90 1.49
N GLU A 7 0.25 -19.37 0.45
CA GLU A 7 0.62 -20.53 -0.34
C GLU A 7 1.15 -20.04 -1.69
N GLN A 8 2.48 -19.99 -1.87
CA GLN A 8 3.16 -19.53 -3.09
C GLN A 8 3.03 -20.55 -4.25
N GLY A 9 1.81 -20.99 -4.55
CA GLY A 9 1.48 -21.92 -5.62
C GLY A 9 1.27 -21.24 -6.99
N PRO A 10 0.74 -21.96 -7.99
CA PRO A 10 0.55 -21.44 -9.34
C PRO A 10 -0.35 -20.19 -9.44
N GLY A 11 -1.37 -20.09 -8.58
CA GLY A 11 -2.25 -18.90 -8.51
C GLY A 11 -1.50 -17.65 -8.04
N TYR A 12 -0.61 -17.79 -7.06
CA TYR A 12 0.28 -16.72 -6.62
C TYR A 12 1.14 -16.20 -7.76
N ALA A 13 1.77 -17.08 -8.53
CA ALA A 13 2.62 -16.69 -9.65
C ALA A 13 1.86 -15.84 -10.69
N LEU A 14 0.66 -16.30 -11.08
CA LEU A 14 -0.19 -15.56 -12.03
C LEU A 14 -0.60 -14.18 -11.51
N LEU A 15 -1.02 -14.09 -10.24
CA LEU A 15 -1.40 -12.82 -9.64
C LEU A 15 -0.20 -11.90 -9.41
N PHE A 16 0.94 -12.47 -9.04
CA PHE A 16 2.16 -11.72 -8.82
C PHE A 16 2.66 -11.11 -10.13
N GLU A 17 2.78 -11.91 -11.18
CA GLU A 17 3.28 -11.47 -12.48
C GLU A 17 2.29 -10.55 -13.20
N GLY A 18 1.01 -10.91 -13.21
CA GLY A 18 -0.01 -10.22 -14.01
C GLY A 18 -0.59 -8.96 -13.36
N LEU A 19 -0.54 -8.84 -12.04
CA LEU A 19 -1.21 -7.75 -11.32
C LEU A 19 -0.31 -7.06 -10.29
N TRP A 20 0.34 -7.81 -9.41
CA TRP A 20 0.99 -7.20 -8.24
C TRP A 20 2.32 -6.56 -8.59
N SER A 21 3.21 -7.30 -9.26
CA SER A 21 4.48 -6.78 -9.76
C SER A 21 4.30 -5.51 -10.60
N PRO A 22 3.45 -5.48 -11.65
CA PRO A 22 3.25 -4.26 -12.43
C PRO A 22 2.61 -3.13 -11.62
N GLY A 23 1.66 -3.43 -10.74
CA GLY A 23 1.01 -2.42 -9.90
C GLY A 23 1.96 -1.78 -8.88
N ILE A 24 2.74 -2.59 -8.17
CA ILE A 24 3.76 -2.12 -7.21
C ILE A 24 4.87 -1.37 -7.96
N GLY A 25 5.28 -1.86 -9.13
CA GLY A 25 6.23 -1.18 -10.01
C GLY A 25 5.77 0.21 -10.42
N LEU A 26 4.51 0.36 -10.82
CA LEU A 26 3.93 1.67 -11.16
C LEU A 26 3.99 2.64 -9.98
N VAL A 27 3.65 2.19 -8.77
CA VAL A 27 3.74 3.04 -7.56
C VAL A 27 5.18 3.45 -7.28
N ALA A 28 6.15 2.54 -7.42
CA ALA A 28 7.56 2.85 -7.26
C ALA A 28 8.05 3.90 -8.27
N ASP A 29 7.63 3.78 -9.52
CA ASP A 29 7.98 4.74 -10.57
C ASP A 29 7.36 6.12 -10.30
N LEU A 30 6.11 6.16 -9.80
CA LEU A 30 5.46 7.40 -9.38
C LEU A 30 6.21 8.06 -8.21
N LEU A 31 6.69 7.30 -7.24
CA LEU A 31 7.54 7.82 -6.16
C LEU A 31 8.85 8.39 -6.70
N ALA A 32 9.50 7.71 -7.65
CA ALA A 32 10.71 8.21 -8.28
C ALA A 32 10.48 9.54 -9.00
N ILE A 33 9.40 9.62 -9.79
CA ILE A 33 9.00 10.82 -10.53
C ILE A 33 8.71 11.97 -9.56
N ALA A 34 7.95 11.72 -8.48
CA ALA A 34 7.62 12.72 -7.47
C ALA A 34 8.88 13.29 -6.78
N ARG A 35 9.92 12.47 -6.64
CA ARG A 35 11.24 12.85 -6.09
C ARG A 35 12.20 13.42 -7.13
N GLN A 36 11.76 13.62 -8.37
CA GLN A 36 12.59 14.06 -9.51
C GLN A 36 13.79 13.13 -9.78
N ARG A 37 13.62 11.83 -9.53
CA ARG A 37 14.62 10.79 -9.74
C ARG A 37 14.23 9.91 -10.92
N ARG A 38 15.22 9.20 -11.47
CA ARG A 38 14.95 8.12 -12.43
C ARG A 38 14.38 6.89 -11.70
N PRO A 39 13.39 6.21 -12.30
CA PRO A 39 12.88 4.93 -11.81
C PRO A 39 13.95 3.85 -11.64
N GLY A 40 13.62 2.81 -10.88
CA GLY A 40 14.43 1.58 -10.77
C GLY A 40 15.38 1.51 -9.56
N ARG A 41 15.32 2.48 -8.65
CA ARG A 41 16.05 2.41 -7.37
C ARG A 41 15.27 1.58 -6.34
N GLU A 42 16.03 0.87 -5.51
CA GLU A 42 15.49 0.00 -4.45
C GLU A 42 14.67 0.77 -3.42
N GLU A 43 15.10 1.99 -3.08
CA GLU A 43 14.44 2.87 -2.11
C GLU A 43 12.97 3.14 -2.51
N GLU A 44 12.71 3.46 -3.78
CA GLU A 44 11.37 3.72 -4.28
C GLU A 44 10.51 2.45 -4.37
N ARG A 45 11.12 1.29 -4.66
CA ARG A 45 10.42 0.00 -4.63
C ARG A 45 10.00 -0.38 -3.21
N ALA A 46 10.91 -0.24 -2.24
CA ALA A 46 10.62 -0.47 -0.83
C ALA A 46 9.56 0.52 -0.31
N GLY A 47 9.67 1.80 -0.69
CA GLY A 47 8.69 2.83 -0.36
C GLY A 47 7.29 2.51 -0.89
N ALA A 48 7.19 2.00 -2.13
CA ALA A 48 5.91 1.56 -2.70
C ALA A 48 5.27 0.42 -1.91
N VAL A 49 6.06 -0.59 -1.52
CA VAL A 49 5.58 -1.70 -0.68
C VAL A 49 5.10 -1.18 0.69
N MET A 50 5.85 -0.29 1.32
CA MET A 50 5.45 0.31 2.60
C MET A 50 4.14 1.10 2.49
N LEU A 51 3.99 1.93 1.46
CA LEU A 51 2.78 2.72 1.23
C LEU A 51 1.56 1.81 1.05
N ILE A 52 1.64 0.81 0.18
CA ILE A 52 0.55 -0.13 -0.09
C ILE A 52 0.18 -0.92 1.19
N THR A 53 1.18 -1.34 1.96
CA THR A 53 0.97 -2.06 3.22
C THR A 53 0.24 -1.18 4.24
N SER A 54 0.58 0.10 4.35
CA SER A 54 -0.09 1.03 5.27
C SER A 54 -1.60 1.18 4.97
N LEU A 55 -1.97 1.18 3.69
CA LEU A 55 -3.36 1.24 3.25
C LEU A 55 -4.12 -0.07 3.49
N SER A 56 -3.40 -1.20 3.50
CA SER A 56 -3.99 -2.53 3.72
C SER A 56 -4.56 -2.72 5.13
N ALA A 57 -4.13 -1.87 6.08
CA ALA A 57 -4.61 -1.85 7.45
C ALA A 57 -6.13 -1.65 7.57
N PHE A 58 -6.75 -0.99 6.59
CA PHE A 58 -8.19 -0.70 6.52
C PHE A 58 -8.91 -1.52 5.43
N THR A 59 -8.29 -2.60 4.95
CA THR A 59 -8.93 -3.55 4.02
C THR A 59 -8.88 -4.97 4.57
N ALA A 60 -7.72 -5.63 4.51
CA ALA A 60 -7.57 -7.03 4.90
C ALA A 60 -7.59 -7.22 6.42
N THR A 61 -7.11 -6.24 7.19
CA THR A 61 -7.07 -6.28 8.65
C THR A 61 -8.01 -5.25 9.29
N GLU A 62 -9.02 -4.79 8.55
CA GLU A 62 -9.97 -3.76 9.00
C GLU A 62 -10.56 -4.06 10.39
N PRO A 63 -11.02 -5.29 10.73
CA PRO A 63 -11.60 -5.55 12.06
C PRO A 63 -10.64 -5.28 13.22
N VAL A 64 -9.34 -5.58 13.06
CA VAL A 64 -8.32 -5.34 14.09
C VAL A 64 -8.10 -3.85 14.28
N SER A 65 -7.98 -3.12 13.16
CA SER A 65 -7.81 -1.67 13.16
C SER A 65 -9.01 -0.96 13.80
N LEU A 66 -10.24 -1.38 13.44
CA LEU A 66 -11.48 -0.83 14.01
C LEU A 66 -11.57 -1.09 15.51
N ALA A 67 -11.28 -2.31 15.97
CA ALA A 67 -11.28 -2.65 17.39
C ALA A 67 -10.26 -1.83 18.19
N PHE A 68 -9.04 -1.67 17.66
CA PHE A 68 -8.01 -0.85 18.30
C PHE A 68 -8.39 0.64 18.39
N LEU A 69 -8.98 1.19 17.32
CA LEU A 69 -9.39 2.59 17.25
C LEU A 69 -10.70 2.88 17.98
N GLY A 70 -11.39 1.87 18.51
CA GLY A 70 -12.72 2.00 19.11
C GLY A 70 -13.78 2.42 18.10
N TRP A 71 -13.61 2.05 16.82
CA TRP A 71 -14.53 2.38 15.75
C TRP A 71 -15.45 1.19 15.44
N GLU A 72 -16.75 1.45 15.34
CA GLU A 72 -17.71 0.42 14.96
C GLU A 72 -17.61 0.05 13.46
N ARG A 73 -17.31 1.05 12.61
CA ARG A 73 -17.23 0.91 11.15
C ARG A 73 -16.43 2.04 10.51
N LEU A 74 -15.92 1.81 9.30
CA LEU A 74 -15.32 2.87 8.50
C LEU A 74 -16.41 3.67 7.75
N ASP A 75 -16.77 4.84 8.26
CA ASP A 75 -17.71 5.79 7.63
C ASP A 75 -16.99 6.92 6.88
N GLY A 76 -17.71 7.90 6.33
CA GLY A 76 -17.13 9.00 5.55
C GLY A 76 -16.07 9.78 6.32
N THR A 77 -16.39 10.24 7.53
CA THR A 77 -15.47 11.02 8.37
C THR A 77 -14.21 10.23 8.76
N ARG A 78 -14.37 8.94 9.07
CA ARG A 78 -13.23 8.06 9.37
C ARG A 78 -12.39 7.78 8.13
N ARG A 79 -13.00 7.60 6.95
CA ARG A 79 -12.27 7.49 5.67
C ARG A 79 -11.45 8.75 5.40
N ASP A 80 -12.02 9.94 5.58
CA ASP A 80 -11.31 11.20 5.39
C ASP A 80 -10.09 11.29 6.31
N THR A 81 -10.25 10.86 7.57
CA THR A 81 -9.14 10.79 8.54
C THR A 81 -8.02 9.87 8.05
N VAL A 82 -8.35 8.65 7.60
CA VAL A 82 -7.38 7.70 7.05
C VAL A 82 -6.68 8.28 5.81
N MET A 83 -7.43 8.92 4.91
CA MET A 83 -6.89 9.51 3.69
C MET A 83 -5.93 10.67 3.98
N VAL A 84 -6.23 11.51 4.98
CA VAL A 84 -5.31 12.56 5.44
C VAL A 84 -4.00 11.95 5.96
N LEU A 85 -4.07 10.86 6.72
CA LEU A 85 -2.88 10.18 7.23
C LEU A 85 -2.08 9.49 6.12
N ALA A 86 -2.75 8.81 5.19
CA ALA A 86 -2.11 8.23 4.01
C ALA A 86 -1.39 9.30 3.18
N ARG A 87 -1.99 10.49 3.04
CA ARG A 87 -1.34 11.61 2.35
C ARG A 87 -0.07 12.06 3.07
N ARG A 88 -0.09 12.17 4.40
CA ARG A 88 1.10 12.53 5.19
C ARG A 88 2.22 11.50 5.06
N LEU A 89 1.88 10.21 5.03
CA LEU A 89 2.85 9.14 4.78
C LEU A 89 3.48 9.27 3.39
N LEU A 90 2.66 9.53 2.37
CA LEU A 90 3.14 9.79 1.01
C LEU A 90 4.06 11.01 0.97
N ASP A 91 3.66 12.12 1.59
CA ASP A 91 4.48 13.34 1.64
C ASP A 91 5.83 13.06 2.34
N GLY A 92 5.87 12.20 3.36
CA GLY A 92 7.10 11.75 4.01
C GLY A 92 8.00 10.90 3.10
N LEU A 93 7.42 10.03 2.26
CA LEU A 93 8.17 9.23 1.28
C LEU A 93 8.71 10.07 0.11
N VAL A 94 8.00 11.14 -0.25
CA VAL A 94 8.38 12.06 -1.33
C VAL A 94 9.29 13.19 -0.84
N GLY A 95 9.30 13.44 0.48
CA GLY A 95 10.17 14.42 1.13
C GLY A 95 11.64 14.23 0.77
N ARG A 96 12.35 15.37 0.63
CA ARG A 96 13.78 15.43 0.32
C ARG A 96 14.63 15.23 1.57
#